data_AF-A0A9E4LUG1-F1
#
_entry.id   AF-A0A9E4LUG1-F1
#
_cell.length_a   1.000
_cell.length_b   1.000
_cell.length_c   1.000
_cell.angle_alpha   90.00
_cell.angle_beta   90.00
_cell.angle_gamma   90.00
#
_symmetry.space_group_name_H-M   'P 1'
#
loop_
_entity.id
_entity.type
_entity.pdbx_description
1 polymer ?
#
loop_
_entity_poly.entity_id
_entity_poly.type
_entity_poly.pdbx_seq_one_letter_code
_entity_poly.pdbx_strand_id
1 'polypeptide(L)'
;MRAREALDAERVRTTPRGHYEGQPGFRLLSPETGTLDATEVAAQASADPDETLALLADMAAASDRRMAALAARLAGRLAFDLARAGKVSAGGVGRLETGRADRAEGDVDIDRSLDGLLDAKAAGRPVRLEELWVQRWQRPATAISLIVDRSGSMGGPRLAAAAVAAAACALRAPQQWSALAFGDRVVAMKSADRDRPALAVVDDVLRLRGYGTTDL
;
A
#
# COMPACT_ATOMS: atom_id res chain seq x y z
N MET A 1 -11.78 -15.41 8.54
CA MET A 1 -11.01 -14.83 9.66
C MET A 1 -10.45 -13.49 9.17
N ARG A 2 -10.82 -12.37 9.79
CA ARG A 2 -10.38 -11.04 9.36
C ARG A 2 -8.86 -10.92 9.60
N ALA A 3 -8.11 -10.28 8.72
CA ALA A 3 -6.65 -10.08 8.90
C ALA A 3 -6.29 -9.56 10.31
N ARG A 4 -7.16 -8.72 10.87
CA ARG A 4 -7.06 -8.17 12.22
C ARG A 4 -7.22 -9.21 13.34
N GLU A 5 -8.10 -10.20 13.18
CA GLU A 5 -8.27 -11.29 14.16
C GLU A 5 -7.05 -12.22 14.18
N ALA A 6 -6.43 -12.46 13.01
CA ALA A 6 -5.19 -13.24 12.92
C ALA A 6 -4.01 -12.49 13.57
N LEU A 7 -3.89 -11.18 13.32
CA LEU A 7 -2.88 -10.32 13.94
C LEU A 7 -3.06 -10.19 15.48
N ASP A 8 -4.30 -10.11 15.95
CA ASP A 8 -4.60 -9.96 17.38
C ASP A 8 -4.41 -11.27 18.17
N ALA A 9 -4.64 -12.44 17.56
CA ALA A 9 -4.51 -13.75 18.19
C ALA A 9 -3.05 -14.17 18.48
N GLU A 10 -2.06 -13.58 17.80
CA GLU A 10 -0.63 -13.94 17.92
C GLU A 10 0.20 -12.95 18.78
N ARG A 11 -0.45 -12.05 19.54
CA ARG A 11 0.22 -11.10 20.46
C ARG A 11 0.85 -11.79 21.69
N VAL A 12 1.92 -12.55 21.49
CA VAL A 12 2.53 -13.37 22.56
C VAL A 12 3.72 -12.69 23.25
N ARG A 13 4.38 -11.68 22.67
CA ARG A 13 5.44 -10.92 23.36
C ARG A 13 5.41 -9.43 23.04
N THR A 14 5.61 -8.62 24.08
CA THR A 14 5.58 -7.17 24.03
C THR A 14 6.89 -6.58 24.58
N THR A 15 7.33 -5.46 24.01
CA THR A 15 8.57 -4.81 24.46
C THR A 15 8.27 -3.82 25.60
N PRO A 16 8.87 -3.99 26.79
CA PRO A 16 8.64 -3.08 27.90
C PRO A 16 9.20 -1.69 27.59
N ARG A 17 8.56 -0.66 28.14
CA ARG A 17 8.92 0.75 27.95
C ARG A 17 10.41 1.04 28.19
N GLY A 18 11.01 0.43 29.21
CA GLY A 18 12.42 0.62 29.56
C GLY A 18 13.41 0.26 28.45
N HIS A 19 13.01 -0.56 27.48
CA HIS A 19 13.83 -0.84 26.29
C HIS A 19 14.10 0.43 25.46
N TYR A 20 13.13 1.33 25.39
CA TYR A 20 13.20 2.53 24.57
C TYR A 20 13.85 3.73 25.27
N GLU A 21 14.04 3.67 26.60
CA GLU A 21 14.60 4.79 27.38
C GLU A 21 16.04 5.15 27.00
N GLY A 22 16.77 4.24 26.37
CA GLY A 22 18.10 4.45 25.82
C GLY A 22 18.12 4.92 24.36
N GLN A 23 16.97 4.95 23.67
CA GLN A 23 16.90 5.40 22.28
C GLN A 23 16.89 6.95 22.22
N PRO A 24 17.60 7.56 21.25
CA PRO A 24 17.59 9.01 21.05
C PRO A 24 16.16 9.56 20.91
N GLY A 25 15.87 10.71 21.51
CA GLY A 25 14.58 11.40 21.37
C GLY A 25 13.39 10.75 22.11
N PHE A 26 13.46 9.49 22.54
CA PHE A 26 12.31 8.76 23.11
C PHE A 26 11.67 9.46 24.32
N ARG A 27 12.47 9.94 25.28
CA ARG A 27 11.94 10.60 26.49
C ARG A 27 11.17 11.88 26.20
N LEU A 28 11.54 12.58 25.12
CA LEU A 28 10.82 13.77 24.68
C LEU A 28 9.51 13.36 24.00
N LEU A 29 9.54 12.33 23.15
CA LEU A 29 8.37 11.83 22.43
C LEU A 29 7.33 11.20 23.35
N SER A 30 7.75 10.44 24.36
CA SER A 30 6.87 9.78 25.32
C SER A 30 7.35 10.12 26.74
N PRO A 31 6.95 11.27 27.30
CA PRO A 31 7.42 11.71 28.61
C PRO A 31 6.85 10.85 29.75
N GLU A 32 5.62 10.35 29.58
CA GLU A 32 4.91 9.55 30.59
C GLU A 32 4.42 8.22 30.01
N THR A 33 4.06 7.29 30.89
CA THR A 33 3.44 6.03 30.46
C THR A 33 2.10 6.33 29.78
N GLY A 34 1.88 5.74 28.60
CA GLY A 34 0.66 5.88 27.83
C GLY A 34 0.54 7.18 27.04
N THR A 35 1.57 8.04 27.05
CA THR A 35 1.56 9.32 26.33
C THR A 35 2.50 9.31 25.13
N LEU A 36 2.17 10.11 24.13
CA LEU A 36 3.02 10.40 22.98
C LEU A 36 2.77 11.87 22.60
N ASP A 37 3.78 12.72 22.73
CA ASP A 37 3.70 14.13 22.41
C ASP A 37 3.78 14.33 20.89
N ALA A 38 2.63 14.64 20.29
CA ALA A 38 2.54 14.84 18.85
C ALA A 38 3.32 16.07 18.35
N THR A 39 3.53 17.07 19.20
CA THR A 39 4.32 18.27 18.87
C THR A 39 5.79 17.91 18.76
N GLU A 40 6.30 17.14 19.73
CA GLU A 40 7.68 16.67 19.71
C GLU A 40 7.92 15.69 18.55
N VAL A 41 6.95 14.81 18.26
CA VAL A 41 7.00 13.94 17.08
C VAL A 41 7.14 14.77 15.81
N ALA A 42 6.37 15.85 15.68
CA ALA A 42 6.45 16.73 14.51
C ALA A 42 7.81 17.46 14.43
N ALA A 43 8.35 17.90 15.57
CA ALA A 43 9.66 18.55 15.63
C ALA A 43 10.79 17.60 15.21
N GLN A 44 10.80 16.38 15.75
CA GLN A 44 11.80 15.36 15.40
C GLN A 44 11.65 14.89 13.95
N ALA A 45 10.41 14.67 13.48
CA ALA A 45 10.17 14.30 12.08
C ALA A 45 10.61 15.39 11.10
N SER A 46 10.56 16.67 11.50
CA SER A 46 11.09 17.77 10.69
C SER A 46 12.62 17.77 10.63
N ALA A 47 13.31 17.21 11.63
CA ALA A 47 14.77 17.13 11.67
C ALA A 47 15.27 15.87 10.94
N ASP A 48 14.71 14.70 11.29
CA ASP A 48 14.97 13.43 10.64
C ASP A 48 13.68 12.58 10.58
N PRO A 49 12.97 12.58 9.43
CA PRO A 49 11.71 11.85 9.29
C PRO A 49 11.91 10.34 9.26
N ASP A 50 13.05 9.84 8.76
CA ASP A 50 13.32 8.41 8.62
C ASP A 50 13.64 7.80 10.00
N GLU A 51 14.48 8.47 10.79
CA GLU A 51 14.79 8.05 12.17
C GLU A 51 13.54 8.13 13.05
N THR A 52 12.76 9.22 12.94
CA THR A 52 11.51 9.37 13.70
C THR A 52 10.51 8.28 13.34
N LEU A 53 10.36 7.96 12.05
CA LEU A 53 9.46 6.89 11.61
C LEU A 53 9.93 5.53 12.11
N ALA A 54 11.24 5.24 12.08
CA ALA A 54 11.82 4.00 12.59
C ALA A 54 11.53 3.81 14.08
N LEU A 55 11.71 4.86 14.89
CA LEU A 55 11.41 4.85 16.32
C LEU A 55 9.91 4.63 16.57
N LEU A 56 9.02 5.33 15.87
CA LEU A 56 7.57 5.14 16.01
C LEU A 56 7.12 3.72 15.58
N ALA A 57 7.72 3.16 14.54
CA ALA A 57 7.47 1.79 14.10
C ALA A 57 7.91 0.77 15.15
N ASP A 58 9.05 1.01 15.83
CA ASP A 58 9.52 0.16 16.92
C ASP A 58 8.62 0.29 18.18
N MET A 59 8.18 1.50 18.50
CA MET A 59 7.26 1.78 19.62
C MET A 59 5.85 1.20 19.40
N ALA A 60 5.42 0.98 18.15
CA ALA A 60 4.20 0.25 17.86
C ALA A 60 4.24 -1.21 18.39
N ALA A 61 5.42 -1.69 18.81
CA ALA A 61 5.64 -2.97 19.51
C ALA A 61 5.61 -2.95 21.03
N ALA A 62 5.41 -1.79 21.63
CA ALA A 62 5.47 -1.67 23.08
C ALA A 62 4.35 -2.44 23.82
N SER A 63 4.66 -2.89 25.03
CA SER A 63 3.71 -3.47 26.00
C SER A 63 2.60 -2.51 26.37
N ASP A 64 2.92 -1.22 26.40
CA ASP A 64 1.95 -0.16 26.60
C ASP A 64 1.06 -0.04 25.36
N ARG A 65 -0.16 -0.60 25.45
CA ARG A 65 -1.11 -0.61 24.33
C ARG A 65 -1.51 0.78 23.89
N ARG A 66 -1.55 1.75 24.80
CA ARG A 66 -1.97 3.12 24.49
C ARG A 66 -0.87 3.83 23.73
N MET A 67 0.37 3.74 24.22
CA MET A 67 1.54 4.27 23.52
C MET A 67 1.72 3.61 22.15
N ALA A 68 1.60 2.28 22.07
CA ALA A 68 1.72 1.53 20.82
C ALA A 68 0.66 1.94 19.78
N ALA A 69 -0.58 2.18 20.22
CA ALA A 69 -1.65 2.65 19.33
C ALA A 69 -1.40 4.07 18.81
N LEU A 70 -0.88 4.98 19.67
CA LEU A 70 -0.51 6.33 19.27
C LEU A 70 0.68 6.33 18.30
N ALA A 71 1.71 5.53 18.60
CA ALA A 71 2.89 5.39 17.78
C ALA A 71 2.55 4.86 16.39
N ALA A 72 1.75 3.79 16.30
CA ALA A 72 1.27 3.25 15.02
C ALA A 72 0.52 4.30 14.18
N ARG A 73 -0.37 5.08 14.81
CA ARG A 73 -1.14 6.12 14.11
C ARG A 73 -0.25 7.26 13.57
N LEU A 74 0.73 7.70 14.36
CA LEU A 74 1.66 8.75 13.93
C LEU A 74 2.64 8.24 12.88
N ALA A 75 3.17 7.03 13.03
CA ALA A 75 3.98 6.35 12.02
C ALA A 75 3.23 6.21 10.69
N GLY A 76 1.96 5.79 10.73
CA GLY A 76 1.13 5.68 9.54
C GLY A 76 1.01 7.01 8.80
N ARG A 77 0.73 8.10 9.53
CA ARG A 77 0.66 9.44 8.93
C ARG A 77 1.99 9.89 8.33
N LEU A 78 3.09 9.75 9.07
CA LEU A 78 4.42 10.13 8.61
C LEU A 78 4.87 9.31 7.39
N ALA A 79 4.54 8.01 7.34
CA ALA A 79 4.81 7.16 6.18
C ALA A 79 4.05 7.64 4.92
N PHE A 80 2.81 8.12 5.07
CA PHE A 80 2.07 8.74 3.96
C PHE A 80 2.69 10.05 3.48
N ASP A 81 3.13 10.89 4.42
CA ASP A 81 3.76 12.17 4.08
C ASP A 81 5.08 11.94 3.33
N LEU A 82 5.90 10.97 3.77
CA LEU A 82 7.11 10.51 3.07
C LEU A 82 6.80 9.93 1.69
N ALA A 83 5.80 9.04 1.59
CA ALA A 83 5.43 8.44 0.31
C ALA A 83 4.93 9.48 -0.71
N ARG A 84 4.28 10.56 -0.24
CA ARG A 84 3.81 11.66 -1.09
C ARG A 84 4.94 12.57 -1.58
N ALA A 85 6.01 12.71 -0.81
CA ALA A 85 7.19 13.47 -1.24
C ALA A 85 7.91 12.81 -2.44
N GLY A 86 7.72 11.50 -2.63
CA GLY A 86 8.20 10.77 -3.80
C GLY A 86 7.47 11.19 -5.09
N LYS A 87 8.19 11.29 -6.22
CA LYS A 87 7.57 11.53 -7.53
C LYS A 87 6.66 10.35 -7.91
N VAL A 88 5.34 10.54 -7.80
CA VAL A 88 4.35 9.56 -8.28
C VAL A 88 4.29 9.62 -9.81
N SER A 89 5.08 8.79 -10.50
CA SER A 89 4.83 8.52 -11.92
C SER A 89 3.87 7.33 -12.03
N ALA A 90 2.60 7.64 -12.31
CA ALA A 90 1.65 6.68 -12.84
C ALA A 90 2.01 6.41 -14.31
N GLY A 91 3.06 5.63 -14.51
CA GLY A 91 3.57 5.26 -15.83
C GLY A 91 3.30 3.78 -16.09
N GLY A 92 2.06 3.43 -16.40
CA GLY A 92 1.83 2.20 -17.15
C GLY A 92 2.40 2.38 -18.55
N VAL A 93 3.14 1.39 -19.06
CA VAL A 93 3.53 1.37 -20.47
C VAL A 93 2.22 1.28 -21.26
N GLY A 94 1.97 2.26 -22.14
CA GLY A 94 0.82 2.21 -23.02
C GLY A 94 0.90 0.92 -23.84
N ARG A 95 -0.17 0.15 -23.87
CA ARG A 95 -0.30 -1.01 -24.75
C ARG A 95 -1.35 -0.70 -25.81
N LEU A 96 -1.04 -1.01 -27.06
CA LEU A 96 -2.03 -0.98 -28.11
C LEU A 96 -2.99 -2.15 -27.90
N GLU A 97 -4.27 -1.85 -27.70
CA GLU A 97 -5.34 -2.83 -27.56
C GLU A 97 -6.28 -2.71 -28.77
N THR A 98 -6.67 -3.84 -29.35
CA THR A 98 -7.67 -3.92 -30.42
C THR A 98 -8.99 -4.43 -29.84
N GLY A 99 -10.08 -3.71 -30.06
CA GLY A 99 -11.42 -4.09 -29.57
C GLY A 99 -12.53 -3.61 -30.49
N ARG A 100 -13.77 -4.02 -30.21
CA ARG A 100 -14.93 -3.46 -30.91
C ARG A 100 -15.08 -1.98 -30.55
N ALA A 101 -15.50 -1.16 -31.51
CA ALA A 101 -15.77 0.22 -31.23
C ALA A 101 -17.03 0.34 -30.36
N ASP A 102 -16.89 1.00 -29.22
CA ASP A 102 -17.97 1.33 -28.29
C ASP A 102 -18.18 2.86 -28.20
N ARG A 103 -17.14 3.63 -28.53
CA ARG A 103 -17.07 5.10 -28.51
C ARG A 103 -16.27 5.59 -29.72
N ALA A 104 -16.35 6.89 -30.01
CA ALA A 104 -15.55 7.53 -31.05
C ALA A 104 -14.11 7.82 -30.58
N GLU A 105 -13.41 6.78 -30.13
CA GLU A 105 -12.02 6.85 -29.64
C GLU A 105 -11.17 5.74 -30.26
N GLY A 106 -9.93 6.05 -30.64
CA GLY A 106 -8.99 5.11 -31.28
C GLY A 106 -9.02 5.13 -32.81
N ASP A 107 -8.11 4.39 -33.43
CA ASP A 107 -7.95 4.29 -34.88
C ASP A 107 -8.70 3.06 -35.41
N VAL A 108 -9.47 3.21 -36.50
CA VAL A 108 -10.26 2.11 -37.06
C VAL A 108 -9.34 1.08 -37.76
N ASP A 109 -9.46 -0.18 -37.36
CA ASP A 109 -8.83 -1.32 -38.01
C ASP A 109 -9.72 -1.78 -39.18
N ILE A 110 -9.42 -1.27 -40.38
CA ILE A 110 -10.23 -1.48 -41.58
C ILE A 110 -10.28 -2.97 -41.96
N ASP A 111 -9.16 -3.69 -41.81
CA ASP A 111 -9.07 -5.11 -42.18
C ASP A 111 -10.00 -5.96 -41.31
N ARG A 112 -10.02 -5.73 -39.99
CA ARG A 112 -10.93 -6.44 -39.09
C ARG A 112 -12.38 -5.95 -39.18
N SER A 113 -12.59 -4.71 -39.60
CA SER A 113 -13.93 -4.13 -39.76
C SER A 113 -14.58 -4.47 -41.10
N LEU A 114 -13.85 -5.12 -42.02
CA LEU A 114 -14.27 -5.29 -43.41
C LEU A 114 -15.60 -6.02 -43.53
N ASP A 115 -15.80 -7.10 -42.79
CA ASP A 115 -17.05 -7.87 -42.80
C ASP A 115 -18.25 -7.01 -42.38
N GLY A 116 -18.13 -6.28 -41.26
CA GLY A 116 -19.19 -5.38 -40.77
C GLY A 116 -19.50 -4.22 -41.73
N LEU A 117 -18.47 -3.69 -42.40
CA LEU A 117 -18.61 -2.65 -43.42
C LEU A 117 -19.34 -3.17 -44.67
N LEU A 118 -19.00 -4.38 -45.13
CA LEU A 118 -19.62 -5.01 -46.29
C LEU A 118 -21.07 -5.38 -45.99
N ASP A 119 -21.36 -5.92 -44.81
CA ASP A 119 -22.71 -6.29 -44.39
C ASP A 119 -23.62 -5.05 -44.29
N ALA A 120 -23.14 -3.97 -43.66
CA ALA A 120 -23.89 -2.72 -43.58
C ALA A 120 -24.17 -2.12 -44.97
N LYS A 121 -23.17 -2.18 -45.88
CA LYS A 121 -23.31 -1.72 -47.25
C LYS A 121 -24.32 -2.56 -48.04
N ALA A 122 -24.26 -3.89 -47.94
CA ALA A 122 -25.18 -4.80 -48.60
C ALA A 122 -26.63 -4.60 -48.11
N ALA A 123 -26.81 -4.33 -46.81
CA ALA A 123 -28.10 -4.03 -46.22
C ALA A 123 -28.58 -2.57 -46.44
N GLY A 124 -27.79 -1.73 -47.13
CA GLY A 124 -28.16 -0.33 -47.42
C GLY A 124 -28.34 0.54 -46.17
N ARG A 125 -27.64 0.21 -45.08
CA ARG A 125 -27.75 0.91 -43.79
C ARG A 125 -26.40 1.49 -43.34
N PRO A 126 -26.41 2.49 -42.44
CA PRO A 126 -25.19 2.93 -41.77
C PRO A 126 -24.53 1.78 -40.98
N VAL A 127 -23.19 1.78 -40.94
CA VAL A 127 -22.41 0.88 -40.09
C VAL A 127 -22.54 1.30 -38.62
N ARG A 128 -22.71 0.33 -37.72
CA ARG A 128 -22.77 0.58 -36.28
C ARG A 128 -21.37 0.48 -35.68
N LEU A 129 -21.14 1.18 -34.57
CA LEU A 129 -19.85 1.17 -33.88
C LEU A 129 -19.43 -0.25 -33.47
N GLU A 130 -20.35 -1.05 -32.95
CA GLU A 130 -20.14 -2.44 -32.56
C GLU A 130 -19.69 -3.37 -33.71
N GLU A 131 -19.86 -2.94 -34.96
CA GLU A 131 -19.44 -3.66 -36.17
C GLU A 131 -18.02 -3.30 -36.62
N LEU A 132 -17.48 -2.20 -36.09
CA LEU A 132 -16.13 -1.73 -36.33
C LEU A 132 -15.18 -2.24 -35.25
N TRP A 133 -13.93 -2.41 -35.64
CA TRP A 133 -12.80 -2.67 -34.76
C TRP A 133 -11.93 -1.43 -34.69
N VAL A 134 -11.46 -1.10 -33.50
CA VAL A 134 -10.57 0.03 -33.25
C VAL A 134 -9.32 -0.43 -32.48
N GLN A 135 -8.20 0.21 -32.79
CA GLN A 135 -6.95 0.12 -32.04
C GLN A 135 -6.79 1.37 -31.18
N ARG A 136 -6.58 1.19 -29.89
CA ARG A 136 -6.41 2.29 -28.93
C ARG A 136 -5.21 2.04 -28.03
N TRP A 137 -4.48 3.11 -27.70
CA TRP A 137 -3.47 3.06 -26.66
C TRP A 137 -4.17 3.06 -25.29
N GLN A 138 -4.25 1.90 -24.67
CA GLN A 138 -4.71 1.79 -23.30
C GLN A 138 -3.51 1.88 -22.36
N ARG A 139 -3.61 2.72 -21.33
CA ARG A 139 -2.69 2.69 -20.18
C ARG A 139 -3.41 1.94 -19.07
N PRO A 140 -3.32 0.60 -19.00
CA PRO A 140 -3.89 -0.13 -17.88
C PRO A 140 -3.30 0.41 -16.58
N ALA A 141 -4.15 0.66 -15.59
CA ALA A 141 -3.68 1.07 -14.27
C ALA A 141 -2.74 -0.01 -13.73
N THR A 142 -1.50 0.34 -13.42
CA THR A 142 -0.50 -0.59 -12.89
C THR A 142 -1.07 -1.30 -11.66
N ALA A 143 -1.15 -2.63 -11.69
CA ALA A 143 -1.47 -3.41 -10.50
C ALA A 143 -0.19 -3.63 -9.67
N ILE A 144 -0.26 -3.39 -8.36
CA ILE A 144 0.90 -3.52 -7.46
C ILE A 144 0.61 -4.58 -6.38
N SER A 145 1.53 -5.53 -6.18
CA SER A 145 1.50 -6.45 -5.04
C SER A 145 2.72 -6.20 -4.17
N LEU A 146 2.50 -5.75 -2.94
CA LEU A 146 3.54 -5.60 -1.93
C LEU A 146 3.59 -6.87 -1.08
N ILE A 147 4.78 -7.46 -0.99
CA ILE A 147 5.05 -8.63 -0.16
C ILE A 147 6.04 -8.21 0.93
N VAL A 148 5.63 -8.34 2.19
CA VAL A 148 6.38 -7.89 3.36
C VAL A 148 6.79 -9.10 4.19
N ASP A 149 8.09 -9.23 4.46
CA ASP A 149 8.59 -10.23 5.41
C ASP A 149 8.14 -9.86 6.83
N ARG A 150 7.83 -10.85 7.66
CA ARG A 150 7.62 -10.69 9.11
C ARG A 150 8.51 -11.61 9.94
N SER A 151 9.68 -11.96 9.43
CA SER A 151 10.73 -12.65 10.17
C SER A 151 11.20 -11.85 11.39
N GLY A 152 11.86 -12.52 12.35
CA GLY A 152 12.44 -11.91 13.55
C GLY A 152 13.25 -10.61 13.35
N SER A 153 13.77 -10.39 12.14
CA SER A 153 14.56 -9.22 11.78
C SER A 153 13.73 -7.96 11.48
N MET A 154 12.41 -8.09 11.32
CA MET A 154 11.50 -7.03 10.90
C MET A 154 11.02 -6.17 12.07
N GLY A 155 11.89 -5.25 12.50
CA GLY A 155 11.61 -4.22 13.50
C GLY A 155 12.14 -2.85 13.08
N GLY A 156 11.69 -1.81 13.77
CA GLY A 156 12.13 -0.41 13.61
C GLY A 156 12.27 0.02 12.14
N PRO A 157 13.50 0.32 11.65
CA PRO A 157 13.73 0.82 10.29
C PRO A 157 13.15 -0.04 9.17
N ARG A 158 13.21 -1.38 9.28
CA ARG A 158 12.68 -2.27 8.22
C ARG A 158 11.16 -2.21 8.14
N LEU A 159 10.51 -2.09 9.30
CA LEU A 159 9.07 -1.95 9.41
C LEU A 159 8.60 -0.56 8.91
N ALA A 160 9.37 0.48 9.22
CA ALA A 160 9.19 1.82 8.68
C ALA A 160 9.26 1.83 7.15
N ALA A 161 10.29 1.22 6.56
CA ALA A 161 10.43 1.09 5.11
C ALA A 161 9.25 0.34 4.48
N ALA A 162 8.80 -0.76 5.09
CA ALA A 162 7.62 -1.50 4.63
C ALA A 162 6.34 -0.65 4.67
N ALA A 163 6.17 0.16 5.72
CA ALA A 163 5.04 1.08 5.85
C ALA A 163 5.04 2.17 4.76
N VAL A 164 6.20 2.77 4.48
CA VAL A 164 6.37 3.73 3.37
C VAL A 164 6.08 3.07 2.03
N ALA A 165 6.58 1.85 1.80
CA ALA A 165 6.31 1.10 0.58
C ALA A 165 4.81 0.82 0.41
N ALA A 166 4.10 0.42 1.48
CA ALA A 166 2.66 0.20 1.47
C ALA A 166 1.90 1.50 1.16
N ALA A 167 2.28 2.62 1.77
CA ALA A 167 1.71 3.94 1.48
C ALA A 167 1.95 4.34 0.01
N ALA A 168 3.16 4.13 -0.51
CA ALA A 168 3.51 4.42 -1.90
C ALA A 168 2.71 3.56 -2.89
N CYS A 169 2.52 2.26 -2.59
CA CYS A 169 1.68 1.37 -3.40
C CYS A 169 0.23 1.88 -3.47
N ALA A 170 -0.32 2.28 -2.33
CA ALA A 170 -1.68 2.80 -2.25
C ALA A 170 -1.85 4.14 -2.99
N LEU A 171 -0.84 5.03 -2.93
CA LEU A 171 -0.86 6.30 -3.66
C LEU A 171 -0.69 6.11 -5.17
N ARG A 172 0.09 5.12 -5.60
CA ARG A 172 0.43 4.89 -7.01
C ARG A 172 -0.66 4.11 -7.77
N ALA A 173 -1.32 3.18 -7.10
CA ALA A 173 -2.33 2.31 -7.70
C ALA A 173 -3.57 2.18 -6.80
N PRO A 174 -4.30 3.27 -6.52
CA PRO A 174 -5.36 3.30 -5.50
C PRO A 174 -6.46 2.25 -5.75
N GLN A 175 -6.71 1.90 -7.01
CA GLN A 175 -7.72 0.92 -7.40
C GLN A 175 -7.19 -0.51 -7.52
N GLN A 176 -5.89 -0.71 -7.75
CA GLN A 176 -5.32 -2.03 -8.06
C GLN A 176 -4.02 -2.27 -7.26
N TRP A 177 -4.17 -2.50 -5.96
CA TRP A 177 -3.04 -2.87 -5.13
C TRP A 177 -3.39 -3.92 -4.07
N SER A 178 -2.39 -4.70 -3.67
CA SER A 178 -2.48 -5.69 -2.60
C SER A 178 -1.24 -5.62 -1.69
N ALA A 179 -1.41 -6.05 -0.45
CA ALA A 179 -0.36 -6.13 0.55
C ALA A 179 -0.48 -7.45 1.30
N LEU A 180 0.58 -8.25 1.24
CA LEU A 180 0.69 -9.58 1.85
C LEU A 180 1.87 -9.56 2.83
N ALA A 181 1.67 -10.14 4.01
CA ALA A 181 2.75 -10.39 4.96
C ALA A 181 3.06 -11.89 5.01
N PHE A 182 4.32 -12.29 4.98
CA PHE A 182 4.74 -13.70 4.97
C PHE A 182 5.73 -14.03 6.10
N GLY A 183 5.65 -15.26 6.59
CA GLY A 183 6.43 -15.84 7.69
C GLY A 183 6.07 -17.33 7.74
N ASP A 184 5.73 -17.90 8.91
CA ASP A 184 5.16 -19.27 8.99
C ASP A 184 3.83 -19.44 8.23
N ARG A 185 3.14 -18.33 7.96
CA ARG A 185 1.85 -18.23 7.25
C ARG A 185 1.77 -16.90 6.53
N VAL A 186 1.09 -16.91 5.39
CA VAL A 186 0.78 -15.71 4.61
C VAL A 186 -0.52 -15.08 5.11
N VAL A 187 -0.47 -13.78 5.41
CA VAL A 187 -1.61 -12.97 5.84
C VAL A 187 -1.87 -11.89 4.80
N ALA A 188 -3.06 -11.91 4.20
CA ALA A 188 -3.49 -10.85 3.29
C ALA A 188 -3.97 -9.63 4.09
N MET A 189 -3.15 -8.57 4.08
CA MET A 189 -3.48 -7.28 4.71
C MET A 189 -4.46 -6.53 3.83
N LYS A 190 -4.23 -6.53 2.52
CA LYS A 190 -5.21 -6.08 1.53
C LYS A 190 -5.15 -6.97 0.32
N SER A 191 -6.29 -7.49 -0.10
CA SER A 191 -6.44 -8.17 -1.38
C SER A 191 -6.77 -7.17 -2.49
N ALA A 192 -6.36 -7.47 -3.73
CA ALA A 192 -6.55 -6.55 -4.87
C ALA A 192 -8.04 -6.27 -5.17
N ASP A 193 -8.92 -7.23 -4.89
CA ASP A 193 -10.37 -7.21 -5.09
C ASP A 193 -11.15 -6.50 -3.97
N ARG A 194 -10.51 -6.19 -2.84
CA ARG A 194 -11.17 -5.56 -1.69
C ARG A 194 -10.75 -4.12 -1.51
N ASP A 195 -11.75 -3.25 -1.38
CA ASP A 195 -11.51 -1.88 -0.95
C ASP A 195 -11.23 -1.83 0.56
N ARG A 196 -10.12 -1.19 0.92
CA ARG A 196 -9.71 -0.95 2.31
C ARG A 196 -9.03 0.42 2.36
N PRO A 197 -9.32 1.25 3.37
CA PRO A 197 -8.63 2.51 3.56
C PRO A 197 -7.12 2.28 3.67
N ALA A 198 -6.34 3.00 2.87
CA ALA A 198 -4.90 2.80 2.77
C ALA A 198 -4.18 2.97 4.13
N LEU A 199 -4.61 3.96 4.93
CA LEU A 199 -4.11 4.16 6.28
C LEU A 199 -4.32 2.94 7.18
N ALA A 200 -5.46 2.26 7.07
CA ALA A 200 -5.73 1.07 7.86
C ALA A 200 -4.83 -0.11 7.48
N VAL A 201 -4.40 -0.19 6.22
CA VAL A 201 -3.47 -1.23 5.75
C VAL A 201 -2.05 -0.91 6.22
N VAL A 202 -1.62 0.36 6.16
CA VAL A 202 -0.33 0.80 6.69
C VAL A 202 -0.25 0.60 8.21
N ASP A 203 -1.34 0.91 8.94
CA ASP A 203 -1.45 0.61 10.36
C ASP A 203 -1.32 -0.90 10.63
N ASP A 204 -1.93 -1.75 9.79
CA ASP A 204 -1.77 -3.20 9.90
C ASP A 204 -0.30 -3.61 9.62
N VAL A 205 0.40 -2.94 8.67
CA VAL A 205 1.83 -3.19 8.36
C VAL A 205 2.69 -2.86 9.57
N LEU A 206 2.49 -1.71 10.20
CA LEU A 206 3.20 -1.28 11.40
C LEU A 206 2.90 -2.16 12.64
N ARG A 207 1.86 -2.99 12.56
CA ARG A 207 1.53 -3.98 13.60
C ARG A 207 2.11 -5.35 13.32
N LEU A 208 2.70 -5.57 12.13
CA LEU A 208 3.43 -6.79 11.86
C LEU A 208 4.54 -6.94 12.91
N ARG A 209 4.70 -8.16 13.38
CA ARG A 209 5.75 -8.51 14.33
C ARG A 209 6.73 -9.42 13.62
N GLY A 210 8.01 -9.07 13.74
CA GLY A 210 9.08 -9.95 13.38
C GLY A 210 9.14 -11.14 14.32
N TYR A 211 8.49 -12.27 13.99
CA TYR A 211 8.65 -13.54 14.72
C TYR A 211 8.48 -14.72 13.77
N GLY A 212 9.38 -15.69 13.88
CA GLY A 212 9.42 -16.91 13.07
C GLY A 212 10.62 -16.97 12.12
N THR A 213 10.96 -18.18 11.69
CA THR A 213 11.86 -18.44 10.57
C THR A 213 11.17 -18.06 9.25
N THR A 214 11.92 -17.50 8.32
CA THR A 214 11.45 -17.21 6.98
C THR A 214 11.06 -18.51 6.27
N ASP A 215 9.83 -18.60 5.79
CA ASP A 215 9.39 -19.64 4.84
C ASP A 215 8.97 -18.89 3.57
N LEU A 216 9.74 -19.08 2.49
CA LEU A 216 9.63 -18.35 1.21
C LEU A 216 8.81 -19.15 0.20
#